data_AF-A0A845AML5-F1
#
_entry.id   AF-A0A845AML5-F1
#
_cell.length_a   1.000
_cell.length_b   1.000
_cell.length_c   1.000
_cell.angle_alpha   90.00
_cell.angle_beta   90.00
_cell.angle_gamma   90.00
#
_symmetry.space_group_name_H-M   'P 1'
#
loop_
_entity.id
_entity.type
_entity.pdbx_description
1 polymer ?
#
loop_
_entity_poly.entity_id
_entity_poly.type
_entity_poly.pdbx_seq_one_letter_code
_entity_poly.pdbx_strand_id
1 'polypeptide(L)'
;MTDDKLTEAIRKALLELEGQGEIVIVAPNVSLLSEFVAQSVLEVIPSPELSRDDLSKIKGLLVHLTCGPAFYAEDLPAATGATMEEFRAIAERLPLPE
;
A
#
# COMPACT_ATOMS: atom_id res chain seq x y z
N MET A 1 5.44 -3.93 8.96
CA MET A 1 5.24 -5.14 8.15
C MET A 1 6.13 -4.98 6.95
N THR A 2 7.24 -5.71 6.90
CA THR A 2 8.06 -5.81 5.69
C THR A 2 7.17 -6.40 4.61
N ASP A 3 7.19 -5.83 3.40
CA ASP A 3 6.47 -6.43 2.28
C ASP A 3 7.15 -7.77 1.95
N ASP A 4 6.50 -8.88 2.36
CA ASP A 4 7.00 -10.24 2.18
C ASP A 4 7.25 -10.54 0.70
N LYS A 5 6.52 -9.91 -0.22
CA LYS A 5 6.71 -10.08 -1.67
C LYS A 5 7.96 -9.36 -2.15
N LEU A 6 8.22 -8.15 -1.65
CA LEU A 6 9.43 -7.39 -1.98
C LEU A 6 10.69 -8.12 -1.50
N THR A 7 10.66 -8.59 -0.25
CA THR A 7 11.78 -9.35 0.34
C THR A 7 12.07 -10.61 -0.49
N GLU A 8 11.04 -11.37 -0.85
CA GLU A 8 11.21 -12.60 -1.67
C GLU A 8 11.69 -12.29 -3.09
N ALA A 9 11.22 -11.20 -3.71
CA ALA A 9 11.68 -10.77 -5.03
C ALA A 9 13.17 -10.41 -5.02
N ILE A 10 13.60 -9.65 -4.00
CA ILE A 10 15.02 -9.28 -3.81
C ILE A 10 15.86 -10.54 -3.57
N ARG A 11 15.40 -11.46 -2.72
CA ARG A 11 16.09 -12.72 -2.44
C ARG A 11 16.32 -13.53 -3.73
N LYS A 12 15.30 -13.65 -4.58
CA LYS A 12 15.43 -14.34 -5.88
C LYS A 12 16.43 -13.66 -6.80
N ALA A 13 16.35 -12.33 -6.94
CA ALA A 13 17.27 -11.57 -7.78
C ALA A 13 18.73 -11.72 -7.32
N LEU A 14 18.98 -11.68 -6.01
CA LEU A 14 20.32 -11.89 -5.44
C LEU A 14 20.87 -13.29 -5.77
N LEU A 15 20.05 -14.33 -5.62
CA LEU A 15 20.46 -15.70 -5.94
C LEU A 15 20.67 -15.91 -7.45
N GLU A 16 19.86 -15.26 -8.31
CA GLU A 16 20.07 -15.30 -9.76
C GLU A 16 21.38 -14.61 -10.16
N LEU A 17 21.68 -13.44 -9.60
CA LEU A 17 22.93 -12.72 -9.86
C LEU A 17 24.15 -13.51 -9.37
N GLU A 18 24.05 -14.17 -8.23
CA GLU A 18 25.10 -15.07 -7.76
C GLU A 18 25.28 -16.28 -8.70
N GLY A 19 24.17 -16.89 -9.14
CA GLY A 19 24.20 -17.99 -10.10
C GLY A 19 24.77 -17.61 -11.47
N GLN A 20 24.64 -16.34 -11.87
CA GLN A 20 25.23 -15.78 -13.09
C GLN A 20 26.71 -15.40 -12.91
N GLY A 21 27.23 -15.40 -11.68
CA GLY A 21 28.59 -14.98 -11.36
C GLY A 21 28.80 -13.47 -11.37
N GLU A 22 27.72 -12.68 -11.40
CA GLU A 22 27.77 -11.21 -11.34
C GLU A 22 28.13 -10.71 -9.94
N ILE A 23 27.70 -11.45 -8.91
CA ILE A 23 28.04 -11.19 -7.51
C ILE A 23 28.45 -12.48 -6.80
N VAL A 24 29.08 -12.34 -5.63
CA VAL A 24 29.37 -13.46 -4.72
C VAL A 24 28.75 -13.15 -3.36
N ILE A 25 27.87 -14.02 -2.86
CA ILE A 25 27.22 -13.83 -1.57
C ILE A 25 27.97 -14.65 -0.52
N VAL A 26 28.76 -13.95 0.30
CA VAL A 26 29.49 -14.57 1.42
C VAL A 26 28.65 -14.68 2.69
N ALA A 27 27.43 -14.13 2.68
CA ALA A 27 26.55 -14.14 3.84
C ALA A 27 26.00 -15.56 4.08
N PRO A 28 25.99 -16.05 5.35
CA PRO A 28 25.49 -17.38 5.67
C PRO A 28 23.96 -17.50 5.54
N ASN A 29 23.26 -16.37 5.46
CA ASN A 29 21.80 -16.33 5.30
C ASN A 29 21.42 -15.16 4.37
N VAL A 30 20.96 -15.50 3.16
CA VAL A 30 20.52 -14.53 2.15
C VAL A 30 19.24 -13.81 2.58
N SER A 31 18.42 -14.39 3.47
CA SER A 31 17.17 -13.76 3.94
C SER A 31 17.42 -12.44 4.66
N LEU A 32 18.43 -12.38 5.54
CA LEU A 32 18.80 -11.15 6.25
C LEU A 32 19.30 -10.07 5.29
N LEU A 33 20.03 -10.48 4.25
CA LEU A 33 20.49 -9.57 3.20
C LEU A 33 19.29 -9.01 2.42
N SER A 34 18.33 -9.87 2.03
CA SER A 34 17.13 -9.43 1.32
C SER A 34 16.22 -8.54 2.16
N GLU A 35 16.08 -8.80 3.46
CA GLU A 35 15.31 -7.96 4.38
C GLU A 35 15.92 -6.56 4.51
N PHE A 36 17.24 -6.48 4.65
CA PHE A 36 17.95 -5.21 4.73
C PHE A 36 17.78 -4.36 3.47
N VAL A 37 17.93 -4.98 2.28
CA VAL A 37 17.74 -4.28 1.01
C VAL A 37 16.28 -3.89 0.83
N ALA A 38 15.32 -4.75 1.17
CA ALA A 38 13.89 -4.44 1.11
C ALA A 38 13.54 -3.21 1.95
N GLN A 39 14.06 -3.16 3.19
CA GLN A 39 13.83 -2.03 4.08
C GLN A 39 14.41 -0.73 3.51
N SER A 40 15.62 -0.79 2.96
CA SER A 40 16.27 0.37 2.33
C SER A 40 15.49 0.88 1.10
N VAL A 41 14.88 -0.02 0.33
CA VAL A 41 14.03 0.33 -0.82
C VAL A 41 12.73 1.01 -0.35
N LEU A 42 12.09 0.49 0.71
CA LEU A 42 10.85 1.04 1.27
C LEU A 42 11.03 2.44 1.88
N GLU A 43 12.25 2.80 2.29
CA GLU A 43 12.54 4.17 2.75
C GLU A 43 12.45 5.20 1.61
N VAL A 44 12.68 4.78 0.37
CA VAL A 44 12.71 5.66 -0.80
C VAL A 44 11.44 5.53 -1.64
N ILE A 45 10.86 4.32 -1.68
CA ILE A 45 9.63 4.02 -2.40
C ILE A 45 8.51 3.89 -1.35
N PRO A 46 7.68 4.93 -1.14
CA PRO A 46 6.53 4.80 -0.26
C PRO A 46 5.66 3.65 -0.76
N SER A 47 5.27 2.76 0.16
CA SER A 47 4.36 1.66 -0.16
C SER A 47 3.06 2.25 -0.75
N PRO A 48 2.64 1.82 -1.95
CA PRO A 48 1.39 2.27 -2.54
C PRO A 48 0.17 1.64 -1.85
N GLU A 49 0.38 0.62 -1.00
CA GLU A 49 -0.69 -0.05 -0.30
C GLU A 49 -1.12 0.78 0.93
N LEU A 50 -2.36 1.25 0.91
CA LEU A 50 -2.98 1.89 2.06
C LEU A 50 -3.05 0.88 3.21
N SER A 51 -2.51 1.25 4.37
CA SER A 51 -2.62 0.41 5.56
C SER A 51 -4.09 0.25 5.96
N ARG A 52 -4.41 -0.77 6.78
CA ARG A 52 -5.78 -0.94 7.30
C ARG A 52 -6.27 0.30 8.05
N ASP A 53 -5.36 0.98 8.76
CA ASP A 53 -5.64 2.24 9.44
C ASP A 53 -5.93 3.38 8.44
N ASP A 54 -5.16 3.47 7.35
CA ASP A 54 -5.41 4.45 6.28
C ASP A 54 -6.77 4.20 5.60
N LEU A 55 -7.13 2.93 5.36
CA LEU A 55 -8.43 2.55 4.83
C LEU A 55 -9.58 2.89 5.80
N SER A 56 -9.38 2.71 7.10
CA SER A 56 -10.35 3.11 8.12
C SER A 56 -10.52 4.63 8.19
N LYS A 57 -9.44 5.40 8.05
CA LYS A 57 -9.48 6.87 7.94
C LYS A 57 -10.23 7.33 6.70
N ILE A 58 -9.99 6.68 5.56
CA ILE A 58 -10.71 6.95 4.30
C ILE A 58 -12.21 6.63 4.47
N LYS A 59 -12.57 5.52 5.13
CA LYS A 59 -13.97 5.22 5.46
C LYS A 59 -14.61 6.34 6.28
N GLY A 60 -13.93 6.81 7.33
CA GLY A 60 -14.39 7.92 8.16
C GLY A 60 -14.63 9.20 7.34
N LEU A 61 -13.69 9.52 6.44
CA LEU A 61 -13.81 10.65 5.51
C LEU A 61 -15.01 10.49 4.58
N LEU A 62 -15.18 9.33 3.94
CA LEU A 62 -16.29 9.07 3.02
C LEU A 62 -17.65 9.13 3.73
N VAL A 63 -17.77 8.54 4.91
CA VAL A 63 -19.00 8.60 5.72
C VAL A 63 -19.31 10.04 6.12
N HIS A 64 -18.31 10.77 6.62
CA HIS A 64 -18.48 12.17 7.00
C HIS A 64 -18.91 13.04 5.82
N LEU A 65 -18.29 12.83 4.65
CA LEU A 65 -18.65 13.46 3.40
C LEU A 65 -20.11 13.18 3.02
N THR A 66 -20.57 11.92 3.06
CA THR A 66 -21.96 11.57 2.73
C THR A 66 -23.00 12.10 3.72
N CYS A 67 -22.61 12.40 4.96
CA CYS A 67 -23.52 12.89 6.00
C CYS A 67 -23.52 14.42 6.16
N GLY A 68 -22.60 15.13 5.49
CA GLY A 68 -22.40 16.57 5.64
C GLY A 68 -22.92 17.38 4.44
N PRO A 69 -23.22 18.69 4.63
CA PRO A 69 -23.58 19.58 3.52
C PRO A 69 -22.46 19.74 2.48
N ALA A 70 -21.23 19.34 2.79
CA ALA A 70 -20.06 19.43 1.91
C ALA A 70 -20.14 18.52 0.67
N PHE A 71 -20.92 17.43 0.69
CA PHE A 71 -21.17 16.64 -0.52
C PHE A 71 -22.04 17.36 -1.55
N TYR A 72 -22.80 18.36 -1.10
CA TYR A 72 -23.65 19.18 -1.96
C TYR A 72 -22.87 20.33 -2.61
N ALA A 73 -21.55 20.41 -2.41
CA ALA A 73 -20.70 21.22 -3.27
C ALA A 73 -20.64 20.53 -4.64
N GLU A 74 -21.11 21.23 -5.69
CA GLU A 74 -21.19 20.74 -7.08
C GLU A 74 -19.86 20.15 -7.59
N ASP A 75 -18.75 20.47 -6.94
CA ASP A 75 -17.39 20.07 -7.30
C ASP A 75 -17.09 18.58 -7.12
N LEU A 76 -17.69 17.89 -6.14
CA LEU A 76 -17.31 16.50 -5.80
C LEU A 76 -17.86 15.48 -6.83
N PRO A 77 -19.16 15.50 -7.16
CA PRO A 77 -19.68 14.68 -8.26
C PRO A 77 -19.06 15.06 -9.61
N ALA A 78 -18.79 16.35 -9.85
CA ALA A 78 -18.15 16.81 -11.08
C ALA A 78 -16.68 16.34 -11.21
N ALA A 79 -15.93 16.33 -10.10
CA ALA A 79 -14.53 15.92 -10.09
C ALA A 79 -14.34 14.40 -10.15
N THR A 80 -15.30 13.62 -9.65
CA THR A 80 -15.15 12.17 -9.46
C THR A 80 -16.05 11.34 -10.37
N GLY A 81 -17.11 11.94 -10.93
CA GLY A 81 -18.12 11.25 -11.74
C GLY A 81 -18.99 10.27 -10.94
N ALA A 82 -18.83 10.21 -9.62
CA ALA A 82 -19.53 9.27 -8.75
C ALA A 82 -20.66 9.94 -7.95
N THR A 83 -21.75 9.20 -7.81
CA THR A 83 -22.94 9.58 -7.04
C THR A 83 -22.75 9.36 -5.54
N MET A 84 -23.61 9.98 -4.73
CA MET A 84 -23.59 9.82 -3.28
C MET A 84 -23.80 8.35 -2.88
N GLU A 85 -24.69 7.63 -3.56
CA GLU A 85 -24.94 6.20 -3.33
C GLU A 85 -23.69 5.35 -3.61
N GLU A 86 -22.94 5.66 -4.67
CA GLU A 86 -21.70 4.94 -5.02
C GLU A 86 -20.62 5.17 -3.97
N PHE A 87 -20.44 6.40 -3.48
CA PHE A 87 -19.50 6.68 -2.40
C PHE A 87 -19.88 6.02 -1.08
N ARG A 88 -21.17 5.96 -0.77
CA ARG A 88 -21.67 5.24 0.40
C ARG A 88 -21.40 3.74 0.28
N ALA A 89 -21.67 3.15 -0.88
CA ALA A 89 -21.40 1.74 -1.15
C ALA A 89 -19.88 1.42 -1.06
N ILE A 90 -19.01 2.33 -1.51
CA ILE A 90 -17.56 2.21 -1.34
C ILE A 90 -17.19 2.27 0.14
N ALA A 91 -17.71 3.24 0.90
CA ALA A 91 -17.44 3.39 2.33
C ALA A 91 -17.86 2.15 3.14
N GLU A 92 -19.00 1.54 2.81
CA GLU A 92 -19.50 0.33 3.47
C GLU A 92 -18.58 -0.89 3.26
N ARG A 93 -17.85 -0.93 2.13
CA ARG A 93 -16.89 -2.00 1.79
C ARG A 93 -15.52 -1.84 2.47
N LEU A 94 -15.22 -0.67 3.03
CA LEU A 94 -13.96 -0.41 3.72
C LEU A 94 -13.97 -0.97 5.16
N PRO A 95 -12.82 -1.32 5.74
CA PRO A 95 -12.71 -1.81 7.12
C PRO A 95 -13.21 -0.77 8.13
N LEU A 96 -13.74 -1.24 9.26
CA LEU A 96 -14.09 -0.37 10.39
C LEU A 96 -12.83 0.00 11.19
N PRO A 97 -12.75 1.22 11.75
CA PRO A 97 -11.74 1.53 12.75
C PRO A 97 -11.89 0.56 13.94
N GLU A 98 -10.78 0.00 14.40
CA GLU A 98 -10.73 -0.84 15.61
C GLU A 98 -10.92 -0.01 16.88
#